data_AF-A0A7C1SPY2-F1
#
_entry.id   AF-A0A7C1SPY2-F1
#
_cell.length_a   1.000
_cell.length_b   1.000
_cell.length_c   1.000
_cell.angle_alpha   90.00
_cell.angle_beta   90.00
_cell.angle_gamma   90.00
#
_symmetry.space_group_name_H-M   'P 1'
#
loop_
_entity.id
_entity.type
_entity.pdbx_description
1 polymer ?
#
loop_
_entity_poly.entity_id
_entity_poly.type
_entity_poly.pdbx_seq_one_letter_code
_entity_poly.pdbx_strand_id
1 'polypeptide(L)'
;MPSPKKVLDIIPPKDFGSKIRAIELKSKPKPKRDPIKIPILKISLVLLVMLSIGGVLTLHFVFQRATITIWPDTEEIRLTEIIVVATEIEEINIEEKKIPGVALSFEKKVTQLFDATGSEENATKSQGSIRIFNERPVVQILILNTRFVSEDGFLFRSTKRIEIPAGSANEPGFLDVA
;
A
#
# COMPACT_ATOMS: atom_id res chain seq x y z
N MET A 1 43.73 114.62 -50.79
CA MET A 1 44.11 113.42 -50.00
C MET A 1 42.82 112.71 -49.56
N PRO A 2 42.82 111.38 -49.31
CA PRO A 2 42.58 110.31 -50.30
C PRO A 2 41.31 109.48 -49.92
N SER A 3 40.56 108.93 -50.89
CA SER A 3 40.46 107.48 -51.27
C SER A 3 39.66 106.57 -50.29
N PRO A 4 39.16 105.36 -50.67
CA PRO A 4 38.79 104.81 -51.99
C PRO A 4 37.58 103.81 -51.99
N LYS A 5 37.21 103.37 -53.23
CA LYS A 5 36.85 101.99 -53.68
C LYS A 5 35.52 101.33 -53.22
N LYS A 6 34.61 101.07 -54.18
CA LYS A 6 34.34 99.82 -54.97
C LYS A 6 33.50 98.79 -54.17
N VAL A 7 32.46 98.15 -54.73
CA VAL A 7 32.53 97.07 -55.73
C VAL A 7 31.21 96.93 -56.53
N LEU A 8 31.36 96.49 -57.79
CA LEU A 8 30.38 96.16 -58.85
C LEU A 8 29.79 94.76 -58.62
N ASP A 9 28.59 94.41 -59.07
CA ASP A 9 28.24 93.76 -60.36
C ASP A 9 26.87 93.10 -60.08
N ILE A 10 25.91 92.93 -61.00
CA ILE A 10 25.90 91.90 -62.05
C ILE A 10 25.15 92.46 -63.26
N ILE A 11 25.82 92.44 -64.42
CA ILE A 11 25.22 92.68 -65.74
C ILE A 11 24.44 91.42 -66.18
N PRO A 12 23.13 91.50 -66.52
CA PRO A 12 22.44 90.41 -67.18
C PRO A 12 22.82 90.36 -68.68
N PRO A 13 22.88 89.17 -69.28
CA PRO A 13 23.38 88.99 -70.64
C PRO A 13 22.43 89.63 -71.67
N LYS A 14 23.02 90.29 -72.68
CA LYS A 14 22.31 90.76 -73.88
C LYS A 14 21.86 89.56 -74.70
N ASP A 15 20.56 89.57 -75.04
CA ASP A 15 19.90 88.63 -75.93
C ASP A 15 20.68 88.42 -77.23
N PHE A 16 21.18 87.20 -77.40
CA PHE A 16 21.63 86.70 -78.68
C PHE A 16 20.41 86.27 -79.48
N GLY A 17 19.94 87.18 -80.33
CA GLY A 17 18.97 86.86 -81.36
C GLY A 17 19.55 85.84 -82.33
N SER A 18 19.14 84.58 -82.24
CA SER A 18 19.15 83.65 -83.37
C SER A 18 17.73 83.42 -83.83
N LYS A 19 17.44 83.90 -85.05
CA LYS A 19 16.25 83.60 -85.82
C LYS A 19 16.11 82.08 -85.98
N ILE A 20 15.39 81.43 -85.08
CA ILE A 20 14.75 80.16 -85.39
C ILE A 20 13.32 80.53 -85.73
N ARG A 21 13.03 80.47 -87.04
CA ARG A 21 11.69 80.38 -87.60
C ARG A 21 10.84 79.57 -86.63
N ALA A 22 9.76 80.18 -86.13
CA ALA A 22 8.66 79.45 -85.56
C ALA A 22 8.15 78.48 -86.63
N ILE A 23 8.74 77.29 -86.66
CA ILE A 23 8.04 76.12 -87.14
C ILE A 23 6.87 76.04 -86.17
N GLU A 24 5.67 76.35 -86.67
CA GLU A 24 4.44 75.91 -86.03
C GLU A 24 4.59 74.41 -85.82
N LEU A 25 5.07 74.03 -84.64
CA LEU A 25 4.86 72.72 -84.10
C LEU A 25 3.34 72.60 -84.02
N LYS A 26 2.73 72.03 -85.07
CA LYS A 26 1.40 71.44 -84.97
C LYS A 26 1.47 70.49 -83.78
N SER A 27 1.04 70.97 -82.63
CA SER A 27 0.90 70.18 -81.43
C SER A 27 -0.08 69.08 -81.78
N LYS A 28 0.43 67.85 -81.95
CA LYS A 28 -0.45 66.69 -82.09
C LYS A 28 -1.42 66.73 -80.90
N PRO A 29 -2.73 66.67 -81.13
CA PRO A 29 -3.68 66.72 -80.03
C PRO A 29 -3.32 65.58 -79.05
N LYS A 30 -3.09 65.93 -77.78
CA LYS A 30 -2.92 64.91 -76.73
C LYS A 30 -4.15 64.01 -76.78
N PRO A 31 -4.00 62.67 -76.86
CA PRO A 31 -5.17 61.80 -76.89
C PRO A 31 -5.95 62.03 -75.60
N LYS A 32 -7.18 62.54 -75.73
CA LYS A 32 -8.13 62.58 -74.62
C LYS A 32 -8.38 61.12 -74.24
N ARG A 33 -7.87 60.70 -73.08
CA ARG A 33 -8.21 59.40 -72.50
C ARG A 33 -9.65 59.51 -72.04
N ASP A 34 -10.55 58.84 -72.75
CA ASP A 34 -11.93 58.76 -72.32
C ASP A 34 -11.97 58.11 -70.92
N PRO A 35 -12.69 58.69 -69.95
CA PRO A 35 -12.87 58.04 -68.66
C PRO A 35 -13.56 56.70 -68.91
N ILE A 36 -12.94 55.62 -68.45
CA ILE A 36 -13.48 54.27 -68.59
C ILE A 36 -14.81 54.24 -67.83
N LYS A 37 -15.92 54.32 -68.55
CA LYS A 37 -17.29 54.26 -68.01
C LYS A 37 -17.64 52.82 -67.70
N ILE A 38 -17.16 52.30 -66.58
CA ILE A 38 -17.59 50.99 -66.10
C ILE A 38 -19.03 51.14 -65.60
N PRO A 39 -20.01 50.38 -66.09
CA PRO A 39 -21.38 50.49 -65.61
C PRO A 39 -21.42 50.08 -64.14
N ILE A 40 -21.94 50.97 -63.28
CA ILE A 40 -22.01 50.80 -61.82
C ILE A 40 -22.64 49.45 -61.43
N LEU A 41 -23.57 48.95 -62.25
CA LEU A 41 -24.21 47.65 -62.10
C LEU A 41 -23.22 46.46 -62.18
N LYS A 42 -22.19 46.52 -63.03
CA LYS A 42 -21.16 45.46 -63.13
C LYS A 42 -20.22 45.46 -61.93
N ILE A 43 -19.88 46.65 -61.42
CA ILE A 43 -19.08 46.78 -60.19
C ILE A 43 -19.87 46.26 -58.99
N SER A 44 -21.16 46.63 -58.90
CA SER A 44 -22.07 46.10 -57.88
C SER A 44 -22.19 44.58 -57.95
N LEU A 45 -22.26 44.00 -59.15
CA LEU A 45 -22.34 42.55 -59.32
C LEU A 45 -21.05 41.85 -58.89
N VAL A 46 -19.88 42.38 -59.26
CA VAL A 46 -18.57 41.84 -58.85
C VAL A 46 -18.39 41.93 -57.33
N LEU A 47 -18.82 43.03 -56.72
CA LEU A 47 -18.73 43.23 -55.27
C LEU A 47 -19.68 42.28 -54.52
N LEU A 48 -20.88 42.04 -55.06
CA LEU A 48 -21.84 41.08 -54.50
C LEU A 48 -21.34 39.63 -54.60
N VAL A 49 -20.69 39.28 -55.72
CA VAL A 49 -20.03 37.97 -55.88
C VAL A 49 -18.84 37.82 -54.94
N MET A 50 -18.03 38.86 -54.77
CA MET A 50 -16.91 38.82 -53.82
C MET A 50 -17.42 38.66 -52.37
N LEU A 51 -18.49 39.36 -52.02
CA LEU A 51 -19.11 39.29 -50.71
C LEU A 51 -19.75 37.92 -50.46
N SER A 52 -20.38 37.31 -51.46
CA SER A 52 -20.96 35.97 -51.33
C SER A 52 -19.86 34.90 -51.14
N ILE A 53 -18.77 34.98 -51.89
CA ILE A 53 -17.61 34.07 -51.73
C ILE A 53 -16.98 34.25 -50.34
N GLY A 54 -16.76 35.50 -49.91
CA GLY A 54 -16.24 35.80 -48.57
C GLY A 54 -17.17 35.30 -47.46
N GLY A 55 -18.49 35.44 -47.65
CA GLY A 55 -19.50 34.91 -46.73
C GLY A 55 -19.46 33.40 -46.62
N VAL A 56 -19.40 32.69 -47.74
CA VAL A 56 -19.32 31.21 -47.74
C VAL A 56 -18.03 30.72 -47.06
N LEU A 57 -16.89 31.36 -47.34
CA LEU A 57 -15.61 30.99 -46.71
C LEU A 57 -15.63 31.22 -45.20
N THR A 58 -16.11 32.38 -44.74
CA THR A 58 -16.16 32.69 -43.30
C THR A 58 -17.10 31.76 -42.54
N LEU A 59 -18.27 31.45 -43.10
CA LEU A 59 -19.19 30.47 -42.53
C LEU A 59 -18.50 29.10 -42.42
N HIS A 60 -17.84 28.64 -43.47
CA HIS A 60 -17.14 27.36 -43.46
C HIS A 60 -16.11 27.26 -42.33
N PHE A 61 -15.25 28.27 -42.15
CA PHE A 61 -14.24 28.26 -41.08
C PHE A 61 -14.85 28.36 -39.67
N VAL A 62 -15.99 29.03 -39.50
CA VAL A 62 -16.66 29.14 -38.20
C VAL A 62 -17.36 27.84 -37.81
N PHE A 63 -18.02 27.18 -38.76
CA PHE A 63 -18.76 25.93 -38.52
C PHE A 63 -17.87 24.68 -38.44
N GLN A 64 -16.61 24.75 -38.85
CA GLN A 64 -15.62 23.66 -38.74
C GLN A 64 -15.06 23.47 -37.32
N ARG A 65 -15.91 23.51 -36.29
CA ARG A 65 -15.50 23.23 -34.90
C ARG A 65 -16.20 21.97 -34.42
N ALA A 66 -15.41 20.94 -34.12
CA ALA A 66 -15.89 19.72 -33.47
C ALA A 66 -15.27 19.64 -32.08
N THR A 67 -16.11 19.63 -31.05
CA THR A 67 -15.68 19.43 -29.66
C THR A 67 -15.90 17.97 -29.28
N ILE A 68 -14.82 17.21 -29.15
CA ILE A 68 -14.85 15.83 -28.67
C ILE A 68 -14.68 15.87 -27.15
N THR A 69 -15.70 15.41 -26.42
CA THR A 69 -15.63 15.29 -24.96
C THR A 69 -15.47 13.82 -24.62
N ILE A 70 -14.38 13.46 -23.94
CA ILE A 70 -14.08 12.09 -23.53
C ILE A 70 -14.32 11.99 -22.03
N TRP A 71 -15.22 11.10 -21.64
CA TRP A 71 -15.42 10.71 -20.25
C TRP A 71 -14.95 9.26 -20.10
N PRO A 72 -13.76 9.02 -19.54
CA PRO A 72 -13.31 7.67 -19.28
C PRO A 72 -14.18 7.06 -18.18
N ASP A 73 -14.68 5.85 -18.43
CA ASP A 73 -15.30 5.06 -17.38
C ASP A 73 -14.19 4.48 -16.50
N THR A 74 -14.27 4.70 -15.20
CA THR A 74 -13.26 4.28 -14.23
C THR A 74 -13.86 3.25 -13.30
N GLU A 75 -13.33 2.04 -13.36
CA GLU A 75 -13.68 0.98 -12.42
C GLU A 75 -12.72 0.99 -11.23
N GLU A 76 -13.27 0.89 -10.02
CA GLU A 76 -12.46 0.64 -8.82
C GLU A 76 -12.03 -0.83 -8.79
N ILE A 77 -10.77 -1.09 -9.13
CA ILE A 77 -10.19 -2.42 -8.97
C ILE A 77 -9.93 -2.67 -7.48
N ARG A 78 -10.71 -3.55 -6.87
CA ARG A 78 -10.49 -4.03 -5.50
C ARG A 78 -9.56 -5.24 -5.51
N LEU A 79 -8.28 -5.00 -5.29
CA LEU A 79 -7.29 -6.05 -5.07
C LEU A 79 -7.46 -6.63 -3.66
N THR A 80 -8.18 -7.75 -3.56
CA THR A 80 -8.26 -8.53 -2.32
C THR A 80 -7.33 -9.72 -2.45
N GLU A 81 -6.25 -9.71 -1.68
CA GLU A 81 -5.24 -10.77 -1.70
C GLU A 81 -5.12 -11.37 -0.30
N ILE A 82 -5.02 -12.69 -0.22
CA ILE A 82 -4.89 -13.41 1.05
C ILE A 82 -3.39 -13.49 1.36
N ILE A 83 -2.99 -12.86 2.47
CA ILE A 83 -1.64 -12.94 3.02
C ILE A 83 -1.71 -13.83 4.26
N VAL A 84 -0.82 -14.82 4.35
CA VAL A 84 -0.78 -15.78 5.46
C VAL A 84 0.26 -15.34 6.48
N VAL A 85 -0.14 -15.23 7.74
CA VAL A 85 0.80 -15.02 8.85
C VAL A 85 1.31 -16.38 9.30
N ALA A 86 2.61 -16.62 9.16
CA ALA A 86 3.25 -17.88 9.55
C ALA A 86 4.25 -17.63 10.68
N THR A 87 4.18 -18.45 11.74
CA THR A 87 5.11 -18.42 12.87
C THR A 87 6.42 -19.19 12.60
N GLU A 88 6.52 -19.86 11.46
CA GLU A 88 7.64 -20.75 11.08
C GLU A 88 8.74 -20.03 10.29
N ILE A 89 8.49 -18.80 9.82
CA ILE A 89 9.41 -18.03 9.00
C ILE A 89 9.93 -16.83 9.79
N GLU A 90 11.22 -16.52 9.64
CA GLU A 90 11.85 -15.34 10.24
C GLU A 90 11.86 -14.14 9.28
N GLU A 91 11.83 -14.39 7.98
CA GLU A 91 11.84 -13.37 6.92
C GLU A 91 10.59 -13.45 6.04
N ILE A 92 10.26 -12.33 5.38
CA ILE A 92 9.09 -12.23 4.50
C ILE A 92 9.31 -13.08 3.25
N ASN A 93 8.37 -13.99 2.97
CA ASN A 93 8.36 -14.76 1.73
C ASN A 93 7.29 -14.20 0.78
N ILE A 94 7.75 -13.46 -0.24
CA ILE A 94 6.89 -12.79 -1.22
C ILE A 94 6.26 -13.80 -2.20
N GLU A 95 6.99 -14.87 -2.56
CA GLU A 95 6.51 -15.91 -3.49
C GLU A 95 5.34 -16.69 -2.89
N GLU A 96 5.44 -17.03 -1.61
CA GLU A 96 4.39 -17.77 -0.89
C GLU A 96 3.36 -16.86 -0.20
N LYS A 97 3.50 -15.53 -0.30
CA LYS A 97 2.65 -14.54 0.36
C LYS A 97 2.56 -14.75 1.88
N LYS A 98 3.70 -15.08 2.50
CA LYS A 98 3.79 -15.30 3.94
C LYS A 98 4.57 -14.19 4.62
N ILE A 99 4.03 -13.73 5.75
CA ILE A 99 4.71 -12.78 6.65
C ILE A 99 5.01 -13.44 8.00
N PRO A 100 6.15 -13.11 8.63
CA PRO A 100 6.50 -13.64 9.93
C PRO A 100 5.52 -13.16 11.00
N GLY A 101 5.01 -14.09 11.81
CA GLY A 101 4.14 -13.84 12.95
C GLY A 101 4.73 -14.37 14.24
N VAL A 102 4.29 -13.81 15.38
CA VAL A 102 4.69 -14.29 16.72
C VAL A 102 3.45 -14.72 17.47
N ALA A 103 3.41 -15.99 17.90
CA ALA A 103 2.36 -16.51 18.77
C ALA A 103 2.72 -16.24 20.24
N LEU A 104 1.95 -15.35 20.88
CA LEU A 104 2.09 -15.04 22.29
C LEU A 104 1.11 -15.89 23.10
N SER A 105 1.62 -16.74 23.98
CA SER A 105 0.82 -17.52 24.93
C SER A 105 0.97 -16.95 26.33
N PHE A 106 -0.15 -16.70 27.00
CA PHE A 106 -0.18 -16.20 28.38
C PHE A 106 -0.88 -17.23 29.27
N GLU A 107 -0.13 -17.82 30.20
CA GLU A 107 -0.71 -18.70 31.20
C GLU A 107 -1.23 -17.88 32.38
N LYS A 108 -2.53 -17.95 32.66
CA LYS A 108 -3.12 -17.34 33.85
C LYS A 108 -3.58 -18.43 34.80
N LYS A 109 -2.86 -18.56 35.92
CA LYS A 109 -3.27 -19.45 37.02
C LYS A 109 -4.41 -18.79 37.78
N VAL A 110 -5.58 -19.41 37.76
CA VAL A 110 -6.74 -19.00 38.56
C VAL A 110 -6.90 -20.03 39.66
N THR A 111 -6.74 -19.59 40.92
CA THR A 111 -7.03 -20.42 42.08
C THR A 111 -8.46 -20.13 42.52
N GLN A 112 -9.32 -21.13 42.48
CA GLN A 112 -10.68 -21.04 43.01
C GLN A 112 -10.76 -21.93 44.25
N LEU A 113 -11.26 -21.34 45.34
CA LEU A 113 -11.59 -22.06 46.56
C LEU A 113 -13.06 -22.48 46.44
N PHE A 114 -13.32 -23.77 46.63
CA PHE A 114 -14.66 -24.33 46.64
C PHE A 114 -14.98 -24.83 48.04
N ASP A 115 -16.16 -24.49 48.53
CA ASP A 115 -16.65 -25.02 49.80
C ASP A 115 -17.02 -26.50 49.62
N ALA A 116 -16.47 -27.37 50.47
CA ALA A 116 -16.82 -28.78 50.47
C ALA A 116 -18.26 -28.95 50.99
N THR A 117 -19.16 -29.46 50.14
CA THR A 117 -20.58 -29.74 50.49
C THR A 117 -20.78 -31.04 51.26
N GLY A 118 -19.71 -31.78 51.54
CA GLY A 118 -19.77 -33.03 52.31
C GLY A 118 -18.54 -33.19 53.19
N SER A 119 -18.75 -33.71 54.39
CA SER A 119 -17.69 -34.26 55.24
C SER A 119 -17.92 -35.77 55.28
N GLU A 120 -17.03 -36.53 54.66
CA GLU A 120 -16.96 -37.96 54.85
C GLU A 120 -15.87 -38.24 55.89
N GLU A 121 -16.29 -38.59 57.10
CA GLU A 121 -15.37 -39.09 58.12
C GLU A 121 -15.05 -40.56 57.79
N ASN A 122 -14.07 -40.76 56.92
CA ASN A 122 -13.47 -42.09 56.74
C ASN A 122 -12.64 -42.41 57.98
N ALA A 123 -13.28 -42.95 59.01
CA ALA A 123 -12.64 -43.51 60.21
C ALA A 123 -11.93 -44.85 59.91
N THR A 124 -11.27 -44.96 58.75
CA THR A 124 -10.41 -46.09 58.44
C THR A 124 -9.14 -45.96 59.27
N LYS A 125 -8.87 -47.01 60.07
CA LYS A 125 -7.61 -47.11 60.80
C LYS A 125 -6.46 -47.02 59.81
N SER A 126 -5.40 -46.29 60.16
CA SER A 126 -4.17 -46.22 59.37
C SER A 126 -3.66 -47.62 59.05
N GLN A 127 -3.55 -47.94 57.76
CA GLN A 127 -2.96 -49.19 57.26
C GLN A 127 -1.57 -48.91 56.71
N GLY A 128 -0.68 -49.89 56.80
CA GLY A 128 0.69 -49.79 56.32
C GLY A 128 1.27 -51.17 56.08
N SER A 129 2.21 -51.28 55.15
CA SER A 129 2.90 -52.54 54.87
C SER A 129 4.21 -52.61 55.67
N ILE A 130 4.43 -53.72 56.37
CA ILE A 130 5.69 -54.02 57.05
C ILE A 130 6.32 -55.29 56.49
N ARG A 131 7.64 -55.33 56.41
CA ARG A 131 8.40 -56.53 56.05
C ARG A 131 8.91 -57.22 57.30
N ILE A 132 8.55 -58.49 57.47
CA ILE A 132 9.00 -59.30 58.61
C ILE A 132 10.01 -60.32 58.12
N PHE A 133 11.13 -60.44 58.84
CA PHE A 133 12.18 -61.42 58.58
C PHE A 133 12.17 -62.53 59.63
N ASN A 134 12.43 -63.76 59.19
CA ASN A 134 12.60 -64.94 60.04
C ASN A 134 13.93 -65.63 59.74
N GLU A 135 14.86 -65.55 60.68
CA GLU A 135 16.18 -66.18 60.60
C GLU A 135 16.18 -67.63 61.09
N ARG A 136 15.05 -68.12 61.64
CA ARG A 136 14.97 -69.50 62.17
C ARG A 136 14.78 -70.51 61.04
N PRO A 137 15.36 -71.73 61.16
CA PRO A 137 15.19 -72.81 60.19
C PRO A 137 13.79 -73.48 60.25
N VAL A 138 12.82 -72.84 60.91
CA VAL A 138 11.44 -73.33 61.08
C VAL A 138 10.48 -72.20 60.74
N VAL A 139 9.34 -72.56 60.12
CA VAL A 139 8.25 -71.63 59.81
C VAL A 139 7.74 -70.96 61.09
N GLN A 140 7.62 -69.64 61.07
CA GLN A 140 7.08 -68.87 62.18
C GLN A 140 5.64 -68.45 61.89
N ILE A 141 4.72 -68.88 62.76
CA ILE A 141 3.32 -68.49 62.68
C ILE A 141 3.08 -67.28 63.60
N LEU A 142 2.49 -66.23 63.06
CA LEU A 142 2.00 -65.07 63.80
C LEU A 142 0.48 -65.11 63.84
N ILE A 143 -0.08 -65.04 65.04
CA ILE A 143 -1.52 -65.02 65.24
C ILE A 143 -2.12 -63.67 64.83
N LEU A 144 -3.44 -63.65 64.66
CA LEU A 144 -4.20 -62.43 64.47
C LEU A 144 -3.91 -61.43 65.61
N ASN A 145 -3.83 -60.14 65.30
CA ASN A 145 -3.56 -59.06 66.26
C ASN A 145 -2.17 -59.10 66.95
N THR A 146 -1.18 -59.71 66.29
CA THR A 146 0.23 -59.61 66.72
C THR A 146 0.68 -58.14 66.68
N ARG A 147 1.42 -57.68 67.69
CA ARG A 147 1.79 -56.28 67.90
C ARG A 147 3.15 -55.97 67.29
N PHE A 148 3.25 -54.84 66.58
CA PHE A 148 4.50 -54.30 66.06
C PHE A 148 4.65 -52.86 66.53
N VAL A 149 5.84 -52.48 66.98
CA VAL A 149 6.13 -51.13 67.48
C VAL A 149 7.17 -50.51 66.56
N SER A 150 6.88 -49.34 65.99
CA SER A 150 7.86 -48.59 65.21
C SER A 150 8.89 -47.92 66.12
N GLU A 151 9.99 -47.44 65.54
CA GLU A 151 11.00 -46.65 66.26
C GLU A 151 10.39 -45.42 66.95
N ASP A 152 9.41 -44.78 66.29
CA ASP A 152 8.65 -43.64 66.83
C ASP A 152 7.60 -44.03 67.89
N GLY A 153 7.49 -45.32 68.25
CA GLY A 153 6.56 -45.81 69.29
C GLY A 153 5.12 -46.05 68.82
N PHE A 154 4.83 -46.04 67.51
CA PHE A 154 3.50 -46.35 66.99
C PHE A 154 3.22 -47.86 67.06
N LEU A 155 2.04 -48.22 67.56
CA LEU A 155 1.60 -49.61 67.71
C LEU A 155 0.71 -50.05 66.54
N PHE A 156 1.19 -51.02 65.77
CA PHE A 156 0.46 -51.66 64.68
C PHE A 156 0.06 -53.09 65.05
N ARG A 157 -1.01 -53.60 64.42
CA ARG A 157 -1.53 -54.96 64.66
C ARG A 157 -1.80 -55.68 63.34
N SER A 158 -1.42 -56.95 63.27
CA SER A 158 -1.73 -57.78 62.09
C SER A 158 -3.24 -57.96 61.90
N THR A 159 -3.69 -57.77 60.67
CA THR A 159 -5.10 -57.92 60.24
C THR A 159 -5.50 -59.37 60.01
N LYS A 160 -4.52 -60.26 59.81
CA LYS A 160 -4.71 -61.69 59.56
C LYS A 160 -3.65 -62.54 60.28
N ARG A 161 -3.89 -63.85 60.30
CA ARG A 161 -2.88 -64.87 60.65
C ARG A 161 -1.86 -64.97 59.50
N ILE A 162 -0.58 -65.05 59.85
CA ILE A 162 0.53 -64.93 58.90
C ILE A 162 1.52 -66.05 59.17
N GLU A 163 2.01 -66.69 58.12
CA GLU A 163 2.98 -67.78 58.20
C GLU A 163 4.25 -67.34 57.46
N ILE A 164 5.30 -67.02 58.22
CA ILE A 164 6.56 -66.52 57.69
C ILE A 164 7.44 -67.74 57.40
N PRO A 165 7.97 -67.88 56.17
CA PRO A 165 8.78 -69.03 55.79
C PRO A 165 10.01 -69.18 56.68
N ALA A 166 10.54 -70.40 56.76
CA ALA A 166 11.81 -70.67 57.43
C ALA A 166 12.95 -69.93 56.70
N GLY A 167 13.88 -69.37 57.47
CA GLY A 167 15.16 -68.89 56.97
C GLY A 167 16.16 -70.03 56.76
N SER A 168 17.14 -69.78 55.92
CA SER A 168 18.33 -70.62 55.75
C SER A 168 19.53 -69.98 56.44
N ALA A 169 20.66 -70.70 56.54
CA ALA A 169 21.88 -70.20 57.18
C ALA A 169 22.44 -68.90 56.56
N ASN A 170 22.12 -68.63 55.28
CA ASN A 170 22.63 -67.47 54.54
C ASN A 170 21.53 -66.47 54.14
N GLU A 171 20.25 -66.84 54.24
CA GLU A 171 19.13 -66.00 53.77
C GLU A 171 17.92 -66.14 54.70
N PRO A 172 17.43 -65.04 55.31
CA PRO A 172 16.22 -65.07 56.11
C PRO A 172 14.98 -65.22 55.23
N GLY A 173 13.99 -65.98 55.72
CA GLY A 173 12.66 -65.98 55.12
C GLY A 173 12.00 -64.62 55.36
N PHE A 174 11.25 -64.10 54.39
CA PHE A 174 10.55 -62.83 54.54
C PHE A 174 9.11 -62.90 54.06
N LEU A 175 8.26 -62.03 54.61
CA LEU A 175 6.89 -61.85 54.16
C LEU A 175 6.44 -60.40 54.42
N ASP A 176 5.82 -59.80 53.41
CA ASP A 176 5.24 -58.46 53.49
C ASP A 176 3.79 -58.54 54.00
N VAL A 177 3.48 -57.71 55.00
CA VAL A 177 2.23 -57.74 55.75
C VAL A 177 1.57 -56.37 55.68
N ALA A 178 0.36 -56.31 55.11
CA ALA A 178 -0.51 -55.15 55.10
C ALA A 178 -1.63 -55.24 56.15
#